data_AF-A0A920NBZ0-F1
#
_entry.id   AF-A0A920NBZ0-F1
#
_cell.length_a   1.000
_cell.length_b   1.000
_cell.length_c   1.000
_cell.angle_alpha   90.00
_cell.angle_beta   90.00
_cell.angle_gamma   90.00
#
_symmetry.space_group_name_H-M   'P 1'
#
loop_
_entity.id
_entity.type
_entity.pdbx_description
1 polymer ?
#
loop_
_entity_poly.entity_id
_entity_poly.type
_entity_poly.pdbx_seq_one_letter_code
_entity_poly.pdbx_strand_id
1 'polypeptide(L)' 'MEYGFVLPKLISNEKLLLFVKSVESLGFHSIWASDHVVLPIERTNLYPYTDDGSFTASPEDPQLDVLNFY' A
#
# COMPACT_ATOMS: atom_id res chain seq x y z
N MET A 1 -20.40 12.91 -6.62
CA MET A 1 -19.73 11.98 -5.69
C MET A 1 -18.33 11.79 -6.22
N GLU A 2 -17.31 11.98 -5.39
CA GLU A 2 -15.91 11.79 -5.78
C GLU A 2 -15.44 10.41 -5.32
N TYR A 3 -14.64 9.75 -6.15
CA TYR A 3 -14.13 8.41 -5.88
C TYR A 3 -12.62 8.38 -6.17
N GLY A 4 -11.91 7.52 -5.44
CA GLY A 4 -10.48 7.34 -5.60
C GLY A 4 -10.03 5.90 -5.32
N PHE A 5 -8.75 5.64 -5.55
CA PHE A 5 -8.12 4.34 -5.32
C PHE A 5 -6.91 4.45 -4.40
N VAL A 6 -6.69 3.42 -3.59
CA VAL A 6 -5.41 3.21 -2.91
C VAL A 6 -4.44 2.55 -3.90
N LEU A 7 -3.19 3.01 -3.91
CA LEU A 7 -2.15 2.43 -4.75
C LEU A 7 -1.89 0.97 -4.37
N PRO A 8 -1.75 0.07 -5.35
CA PRO A 8 -1.35 -1.30 -5.08
C PRO A 8 0.09 -1.34 -4.57
N LYS A 9 0.31 -2.09 -3.49
CA LYS A 9 1.62 -2.20 -2.81
C LYS A 9 2.61 -3.09 -3.58
N LEU A 10 2.19 -4.28 -4.02
CA LEU A 10 3.06 -5.28 -4.64
C LEU A 10 2.89 -5.27 -6.16
N ILE A 11 3.53 -4.31 -6.81
CA ILE A 11 3.43 -4.10 -8.26
C ILE A 11 4.75 -3.57 -8.82
N SER A 12 5.06 -3.85 -10.08
CA SER A 12 6.23 -3.23 -10.73
C SER A 12 5.97 -1.76 -11.07
N ASN A 13 7.03 -0.95 -11.13
CA ASN A 13 6.93 0.48 -11.47
C ASN A 13 6.17 0.73 -12.80
N GLU A 14 6.42 -0.08 -13.82
CA GLU A 14 5.73 0.03 -15.12
C GLU A 14 4.22 -0.21 -14.99
N LYS A 15 3.84 -1.22 -14.22
CA LYS A 15 2.43 -1.55 -13.97
C LYS A 15 1.76 -0.54 -13.04
N LEU A 16 2.49 0.04 -12.10
CA LEU A 16 2.00 1.15 -11.26
C LEU A 16 1.70 2.38 -12.10
N LEU A 17 2.59 2.74 -13.03
CA LEU A 17 2.37 3.85 -13.95
C LEU A 17 1.15 3.62 -14.84
N LEU A 18 1.00 2.39 -15.36
CA LEU A 18 -0.18 2.00 -16.13
C LEU A 18 -1.46 2.11 -15.29
N PHE A 19 -1.43 1.65 -14.04
CA PHE A 19 -2.55 1.75 -13.11
C PHE A 19 -2.98 3.20 -12.89
N VAL A 20 -2.05 4.10 -12.54
CA VAL A 20 -2.36 5.51 -12.27
C VAL A 20 -2.94 6.21 -13.51
N LYS A 21 -2.34 5.99 -14.69
CA LYS A 21 -2.88 6.53 -15.96
C LYS A 21 -4.29 6.02 -16.25
N SER A 22 -4.57 4.76 -15.93
CA SER A 22 -5.90 4.17 -16.12
C SER A 22 -6.92 4.80 -15.17
N VAL A 23 -6.58 4.95 -13.88
CA VAL A 23 -7.42 5.60 -12.87
C VAL A 23 -7.77 7.03 -13.29
N GLU A 24 -6.77 7.81 -13.73
CA GLU A 24 -6.98 9.17 -14.23
C GLU A 24 -7.90 9.19 -15.47
N SER A 25 -7.63 8.33 -16.46
CA SER A 25 -8.42 8.28 -17.70
C SER A 25 -9.90 7.91 -17.51
N LEU A 26 -10.21 7.18 -16.44
CA LEU A 26 -11.56 6.77 -16.08
C LEU A 26 -12.32 7.84 -15.27
N GLY A 27 -11.68 8.97 -14.94
CA GLY A 27 -12.31 10.10 -14.25
C GLY A 27 -12.37 9.97 -12.72
N PHE A 28 -11.52 9.13 -12.11
CA PHE A 28 -11.39 9.09 -10.66
C PHE A 28 -10.60 10.31 -10.16
N HIS A 29 -10.97 10.80 -8.98
CA HIS A 29 -10.58 12.13 -8.50
C HIS A 29 -9.32 12.11 -7.65
N SER A 30 -8.95 10.95 -7.10
CA SER A 30 -7.80 10.82 -6.22
C SER A 30 -7.15 9.44 -6.27
N ILE A 31 -5.83 9.44 -6.01
CA ILE A 31 -5.06 8.26 -5.64
C ILE A 31 -4.45 8.48 -4.27
N TRP A 32 -4.37 7.42 -3.47
CA TRP A 32 -3.83 7.48 -2.11
C TRP A 32 -2.72 6.45 -1.95
N ALA A 33 -1.61 6.86 -1.36
CA ALA A 33 -0.56 5.97 -0.92
C ALA A 33 -0.63 5.84 0.61
N SER A 34 -0.45 4.63 1.12
CA SER A 34 -0.27 4.43 2.56
C SER A 34 1.10 4.95 2.98
N ASP A 35 1.19 5.39 4.23
CA ASP A 35 2.46 5.79 4.85
C ASP A 35 2.56 5.09 6.20
N HIS A 36 3.45 4.11 6.30
CA HIS A 36 3.61 3.32 7.52
C HIS A 36 4.75 3.89 8.38
N VAL A 37 4.40 4.43 9.56
CA VAL A 37 5.39 4.94 10.52
C VAL A 37 6.06 3.81 11.31
N VAL A 38 5.33 2.71 11.55
CA VAL A 38 5.82 1.55 12.30
C VAL A 38 5.33 0.27 11.63
N LEU A 39 6.27 -0.66 11.37
CA LEU A 39 5.98 -1.99 10.88
C LEU A 39 6.61 -3.04 11.81
N PRO A 40 5.87 -4.10 12.19
CA PRO A 40 6.46 -5.24 12.88
C PRO A 40 7.57 -5.86 12.02
N ILE A 41 8.79 -5.94 12.55
CA ILE A 41 9.92 -6.62 11.90
C ILE A 41 10.04 -8.10 12.30
N GLU A 42 9.39 -8.47 13.40
CA GLU A 42 9.31 -9.84 13.89
C GLU A 42 7.84 -10.31 13.89
N ARG A 43 7.65 -11.63 13.92
CA ARG A 43 6.30 -12.21 14.02
C ARG A 43 5.62 -11.72 15.30
N THR A 44 4.34 -11.40 15.17
CA THR A 44 3.47 -11.02 16.30
C THR A 44 2.26 -11.95 16.38
N ASN A 45 1.65 -12.01 17.56
CA ASN A 45 0.34 -12.61 17.83
C ASN A 45 -0.65 -11.55 18.38
N LEU A 46 -0.35 -10.27 18.17
CA LEU A 46 -1.10 -9.13 18.70
C LEU A 46 -1.75 -8.28 17.59
N TYR A 47 -1.64 -8.67 16.31
CA TYR A 47 -2.27 -7.92 15.23
C TYR A 47 -3.80 -8.11 15.27
N PRO A 48 -4.60 -7.03 15.39
CA PRO A 48 -6.02 -7.15 15.70
C PRO A 48 -6.89 -7.59 14.50
N TYR A 49 -6.30 -7.73 13.31
CA TYR A 49 -7.03 -7.96 12.06
C TYR A 49 -6.80 -9.37 11.47
N THR A 50 -6.15 -10.26 12.21
CA THR A 50 -5.95 -11.67 11.85
C THR A 50 -6.24 -12.56 13.05
N ASP A 51 -6.80 -13.75 12.81
CA ASP A 51 -7.26 -14.65 13.90
C ASP A 51 -6.12 -15.14 14.80
N ASP A 52 -4.92 -15.35 14.24
CA ASP A 52 -3.72 -15.78 15.00
C ASP A 52 -2.87 -14.59 15.47
N GLY A 53 -3.31 -13.36 15.19
CA GLY A 53 -2.61 -12.13 15.50
C GLY A 53 -1.35 -11.88 14.68
N SER A 54 -1.14 -12.58 13.58
CA SER A 54 -0.02 -12.36 12.66
C SER A 54 -0.18 -11.08 11.84
N PHE A 55 0.91 -10.32 11.67
CA PHE A 55 0.93 -9.24 10.70
C PHE A 55 0.99 -9.82 9.27
N THR A 56 0.23 -9.24 8.34
CA THR A 56 0.02 -9.83 7.01
C THR A 56 1.09 -9.47 5.98
N ALA A 57 1.86 -8.41 6.22
CA ALA A 57 2.97 -8.00 5.34
C ALA A 57 4.31 -8.48 5.91
N SER A 58 5.21 -8.88 5.02
CA SER A 58 6.60 -9.15 5.39
C SER A 58 7.35 -7.83 5.58
N PRO A 59 8.30 -7.76 6.54
CA PRO A 59 9.21 -6.63 6.68
C PRO A 59 10.08 -6.39 5.44
N GLU A 60 10.34 -7.45 4.68
CA GLU A 60 11.14 -7.43 3.44
C GLU A 60 10.31 -7.04 2.21
N ASP A 61 8.97 -6.98 2.32
CA ASP A 61 8.13 -6.50 1.23
C ASP A 61 8.47 -5.04 0.92
N PRO A 62 8.67 -4.67 -0.36
CA PRO A 62 8.88 -3.28 -0.74
C PRO A 62 7.69 -2.45 -0.27
N GLN A 63 7.98 -1.39 0.50
CA GLN A 63 6.98 -0.45 0.99
C GLN A 63 6.99 0.79 0.11
N LEU A 64 5.83 1.12 -0.43
CA LEU A 64 5.62 2.39 -1.13
C LEU A 64 5.12 3.42 -0.10
N ASP A 65 6.02 3.87 0.76
CA ASP A 65 5.74 4.90 1.76
C ASP A 65 6.16 6.28 1.23
N VAL A 66 5.28 7.27 1.39
CA VAL A 66 5.46 8.61 0.79
C VAL A 66 6.64 9.37 1.41
N LEU A 67 7.03 9.02 2.65
CA LEU A 67 8.11 9.67 3.40
C LEU A 67 9.43 8.90 3.42
N ASN A 68 9.52 7.71 2.81
CA ASN A 68 10.77 6.96 2.73
C ASN A 68 11.64 7.47 1.56
N PHE A 69 12.61 8.34 1.86
CA PHE A 69 13.54 8.93 0.90
C PHE A 69 14.94 8.27 0.89
N TYR A 70 15.07 7.03 1.34
CA TYR A 70 16.36 6.33 1.47
C TYR A 70 16.68 5.43 0.28
#